data_AF-A0A366D166-F1
#
_entry.id   AF-A0A366D166-F1
#
_cell.length_a   1.000
_cell.length_b   1.000
_cell.length_c   1.000
_cell.angle_alpha   90.00
_cell.angle_beta   90.00
_cell.angle_gamma   90.00
#
_symmetry.space_group_name_H-M   'P 1'
#
loop_
_entity.id
_entity.type
_entity.pdbx_description
1 polymer ?
#
loop_
_entity_poly.entity_id
_entity_poly.type
_entity_poly.pdbx_seq_one_letter_code
_entity_poly.pdbx_strand_id
1 'polypeptide(L)'
;MSAETDFYNLYRVYRNEESKLVIVKALRPDFSNHDQAQENSAWSALDKNREATVSEFCNSNVYDKYEFIAEWMDYPVGDVFYGDASGIELEVWISMHNQGKPYFAFGECETEEHFWAKLENDHSDGDCYIFPDLERPAKKQKVIYVQQKTQQTH
;
A
#
# COMPACT_ATOMS: atom_id res chain seq x y z
N MET A 1 10.04 -6.44 -21.38
CA MET A 1 8.63 -6.33 -20.97
C MET A 1 8.62 -6.28 -19.48
N SER A 2 7.80 -5.41 -18.91
CA SER A 2 7.58 -5.29 -17.48
C SER A 2 6.37 -6.15 -17.16
N ALA A 3 6.48 -7.03 -16.17
CA ALA A 3 5.38 -7.88 -15.76
C ALA A 3 4.29 -7.05 -15.07
N GLU A 4 3.08 -7.60 -15.04
CA GLU A 4 2.02 -7.12 -14.16
C GLU A 4 2.53 -7.09 -12.71
N THR A 5 2.20 -6.03 -11.96
CA THR A 5 2.74 -5.81 -10.62
C THR A 5 1.68 -5.28 -9.68
N ASP A 6 1.60 -5.87 -8.49
CA ASP A 6 0.75 -5.43 -7.40
C ASP A 6 1.38 -4.25 -6.65
N PHE A 7 0.60 -3.20 -6.43
CA PHE A 7 0.97 -2.04 -5.63
C PHE A 7 0.06 -1.93 -4.42
N TYR A 8 0.65 -1.72 -3.24
CA TYR A 8 -0.07 -1.60 -1.98
C TYR A 8 -0.02 -0.17 -1.50
N ASN A 9 -1.18 0.48 -1.42
CA ASN A 9 -1.30 1.90 -1.15
C ASN A 9 -2.01 2.10 0.20
N LEU A 10 -1.32 2.70 1.16
CA LEU A 10 -1.88 3.06 2.45
C LEU A 10 -2.61 4.40 2.35
N TYR A 11 -3.86 4.40 2.80
CA TYR A 11 -4.72 5.56 2.91
C TYR A 11 -5.20 5.73 4.35
N ARG A 12 -5.51 6.98 4.70
CA ARG A 12 -6.36 7.29 5.85
C ARG A 12 -7.72 7.75 5.36
N VAL A 13 -8.76 7.06 5.80
CA VAL A 13 -10.15 7.41 5.55
C VAL A 13 -10.75 8.06 6.78
N TYR A 14 -11.65 9.01 6.59
CA TYR A 14 -12.21 9.82 7.66
C TYR A 14 -13.73 9.77 7.64
N ARG A 15 -14.33 9.70 8.82
CA ARG A 15 -15.78 9.82 9.03
C ARG A 15 -16.01 10.70 10.25
N ASN A 16 -16.54 11.90 10.05
CA ASN A 16 -16.61 12.92 11.11
C ASN A 16 -15.23 13.15 11.77
N GLU A 17 -15.11 12.93 13.08
CA GLU A 17 -13.87 13.04 13.88
C GLU A 17 -13.08 11.72 13.96
N GLU A 18 -13.62 10.62 13.40
CA GLU A 18 -12.96 9.32 13.39
C GLU A 18 -12.11 9.15 12.12
N SER A 19 -11.00 8.43 12.26
CA SER A 19 -10.20 8.01 11.10
C SER A 19 -9.79 6.56 11.22
N LYS A 20 -9.65 5.90 10.06
CA LYS A 20 -9.11 4.55 9.95
C LYS A 20 -8.07 4.47 8.86
N LEU A 21 -7.18 3.51 8.99
CA LEU A 21 -6.18 3.20 7.98
C LEU A 21 -6.67 2.05 7.09
N VAL A 22 -6.42 2.19 5.80
CA VAL A 22 -6.85 1.26 4.76
C VAL A 22 -5.69 1.02 3.81
N ILE A 23 -5.38 -0.24 3.52
CA ILE A 23 -4.45 -0.60 2.45
C ILE A 23 -5.27 -1.02 1.25
N VAL A 24 -5.03 -0.35 0.13
CA VAL A 24 -5.63 -0.64 -1.16
C VAL A 24 -4.60 -1.32 -2.05
N LYS A 25 -4.90 -2.55 -2.46
CA LYS A 25 -4.16 -3.22 -3.54
C LYS A 25 -4.66 -2.71 -4.88
N ALA A 26 -3.73 -2.33 -5.75
CA ALA A 26 -4.01 -1.93 -7.11
C ALA A 26 -3.02 -2.59 -8.07
N LEU A 27 -3.49 -2.96 -9.26
CA LEU A 27 -2.73 -3.70 -10.25
C LEU A 27 -2.21 -2.76 -11.31
N ARG A 28 -0.90 -2.77 -11.56
CA ARG A 28 -0.32 -2.15 -12.76
C ARG A 28 -0.24 -3.22 -13.86
N PRO A 29 -0.94 -3.04 -14.99
CA PRO A 29 -0.84 -3.96 -16.12
C PRO A 29 0.59 -4.12 -16.61
N ASP A 30 0.85 -5.23 -17.31
CA ASP A 30 2.10 -5.42 -18.03
C ASP A 30 2.25 -4.40 -19.16
N PHE A 31 3.50 -4.08 -19.50
CA PHE A 31 3.78 -3.18 -20.61
C PHE A 31 5.11 -3.50 -21.26
N SER A 32 5.25 -3.08 -22.52
CA SER A 32 6.50 -3.20 -23.22
C SER A 32 7.50 -2.11 -22.81
N ASN A 33 8.69 -2.52 -22.35
CA ASN A 33 9.79 -1.60 -21.96
C ASN A 33 10.31 -0.73 -23.11
N HIS A 34 9.94 -1.02 -24.36
CA HIS A 34 10.33 -0.21 -25.52
C HIS A 34 9.24 0.76 -25.98
N ASP A 35 8.07 0.79 -25.33
CA ASP A 35 6.93 1.61 -25.71
C ASP A 35 6.48 2.51 -24.54
N GLN A 36 6.87 3.78 -24.60
CA GLN A 36 6.54 4.78 -23.59
C GLN A 36 5.02 5.02 -23.48
N ALA A 37 4.27 4.88 -24.58
CA ALA A 37 2.83 5.10 -24.54
C ALA A 37 2.12 3.97 -23.76
N GLN A 38 2.60 2.73 -23.89
CA GLN A 38 2.12 1.61 -23.08
C GLN A 38 2.49 1.77 -21.61
N GLU A 39 3.72 2.19 -21.31
CA GLU A 39 4.13 2.48 -19.93
C GLU A 39 3.24 3.56 -19.29
N ASN A 40 3.04 4.69 -19.97
CA ASN A 40 2.18 5.78 -19.47
C ASN A 40 0.73 5.31 -19.26
N SER A 41 0.24 4.43 -20.14
CA SER A 41 -1.10 3.87 -20.03
C SER A 41 -1.22 2.91 -18.84
N ALA A 42 -0.21 2.08 -18.58
CA ALA A 42 -0.17 1.18 -17.44
C ALA A 42 -0.13 1.95 -16.11
N TRP A 43 0.67 3.02 -16.01
CA TRP A 43 0.67 3.91 -14.85
C TRP A 43 -0.68 4.62 -14.66
N SER A 44 -1.28 5.14 -15.73
CA SER A 44 -2.61 5.74 -15.64
C SER A 44 -3.70 4.74 -15.23
N ALA A 45 -3.57 3.47 -15.66
CA ALA A 45 -4.47 2.40 -15.24
C ALA A 45 -4.33 2.09 -13.74
N LEU A 46 -3.10 2.01 -13.23
CA LEU A 46 -2.82 1.86 -11.80
C LEU A 46 -3.45 2.99 -10.98
N ASP A 47 -3.24 4.25 -11.40
CA ASP A 47 -3.79 5.43 -10.72
C ASP A 47 -5.32 5.41 -10.64
N LYS A 48 -5.96 5.10 -11.76
CA LYS A 48 -7.42 4.96 -11.82
C LYS A 48 -7.91 3.81 -10.95
N ASN A 49 -7.19 2.70 -10.94
CA ASN A 49 -7.56 1.51 -10.18
C ASN A 49 -7.52 1.78 -8.67
N ARG A 50 -6.43 2.37 -8.15
CA ARG A 50 -6.32 2.72 -6.72
C ARG A 50 -7.38 3.74 -6.31
N GLU A 51 -7.62 4.76 -7.13
CA GLU A 51 -8.60 5.81 -6.83
C GLU A 51 -10.03 5.27 -6.84
N ALA A 52 -10.36 4.44 -7.83
CA ALA A 52 -11.66 3.77 -7.89
C ALA A 52 -11.88 2.86 -6.68
N THR A 53 -10.86 2.07 -6.29
CA THR A 53 -10.95 1.12 -5.18
C THR A 53 -11.15 1.82 -3.83
N VAL A 54 -10.34 2.84 -3.52
CA VAL A 54 -10.51 3.60 -2.26
C VAL A 54 -11.83 4.37 -2.23
N SER A 55 -12.26 4.92 -3.36
CA SER A 55 -13.55 5.63 -3.48
C SER A 55 -14.74 4.69 -3.26
N GLU A 56 -14.72 3.51 -3.87
CA GLU A 56 -15.77 2.50 -3.70
C GLU A 56 -15.85 2.02 -2.24
N PHE A 57 -14.70 1.80 -1.60
CA PHE A 57 -14.64 1.46 -0.18
C PHE A 57 -15.22 2.58 0.69
N CYS A 58 -14.86 3.84 0.41
CA CYS A 58 -15.36 4.99 1.17
C CYS A 58 -16.87 5.13 1.02
N ASN A 59 -17.40 5.03 -0.20
CA ASN A 59 -18.82 5.10 -0.48
C ASN A 59 -19.60 3.97 0.22
N SER A 60 -19.08 2.74 0.16
CA SER A 60 -19.74 1.56 0.76
C SER A 60 -19.76 1.60 2.30
N ASN A 61 -18.79 2.27 2.92
CA ASN A 61 -18.62 2.34 4.37
C ASN A 61 -18.94 3.73 4.96
N VAL A 62 -19.46 4.65 4.15
CA VAL A 62 -19.88 6.00 4.55
C VAL A 62 -18.72 6.80 5.15
N TYR A 63 -17.56 6.79 4.49
CA TYR A 63 -16.44 7.68 4.77
C TYR A 63 -16.54 8.94 3.90
N ASP A 64 -16.24 10.11 4.50
CA ASP A 64 -16.44 11.42 3.88
C ASP A 64 -15.27 11.84 2.99
N LYS A 65 -14.06 11.40 3.33
CA LYS A 65 -12.82 11.74 2.62
C LYS A 65 -11.74 10.69 2.86
N TYR A 66 -10.77 10.65 1.96
CA TYR A 66 -9.56 9.84 2.11
C TYR A 66 -8.30 10.65 1.76
N GLU A 67 -7.18 10.24 2.32
CA GLU A 67 -5.86 10.83 2.13
C GLU A 67 -4.85 9.71 1.86
N PHE A 68 -4.08 9.86 0.77
CA PHE A 68 -2.97 8.96 0.49
C PHE A 68 -1.82 9.22 1.47
N ILE A 69 -1.33 8.16 2.10
CA ILE A 69 -0.27 8.20 3.10
C ILE A 69 1.03 7.71 2.51
N ALA A 70 1.05 6.48 1.99
CA ALA A 70 2.27 5.82 1.56
C ALA A 70 1.99 4.75 0.51
N GLU A 71 3.02 4.39 -0.24
CA GLU A 71 3.02 3.24 -1.13
C GLU A 71 4.09 2.26 -0.64
N TRP A 72 3.77 0.98 -0.70
CA TRP A 72 4.70 -0.10 -0.45
C TRP A 72 5.09 -0.74 -1.78
N MET A 73 6.39 -0.85 -2.00
CA MET A 73 6.98 -1.25 -3.29
C MET A 73 7.45 -2.72 -3.34
N ASP A 74 7.18 -3.51 -2.30
CA ASP A 74 7.63 -4.91 -2.20
C ASP A 74 6.46 -5.89 -2.15
N TYR A 75 6.75 -7.18 -2.35
CA TYR A 75 5.75 -8.25 -2.29
C TYR A 75 5.46 -8.61 -0.83
N PRO A 76 4.21 -8.49 -0.37
CA PRO A 76 3.86 -8.98 0.95
C PRO A 76 3.89 -10.51 0.98
N VAL A 77 4.30 -11.07 2.11
CA VAL A 77 4.20 -12.51 2.37
C VAL A 77 2.87 -12.78 3.08
N GLY A 78 2.21 -13.86 2.64
CA GLY A 78 0.97 -14.34 3.23
C GLY A 78 -0.14 -14.50 2.19
N ASP A 79 -0.84 -15.63 2.27
CA ASP A 79 -1.87 -16.06 1.30
C ASP A 79 -2.99 -15.04 1.11
N VAL A 80 -3.20 -14.20 2.11
CA VAL A 80 -4.24 -13.18 2.15
C VAL A 80 -4.12 -12.13 1.04
N PHE A 81 -2.91 -11.92 0.52
CA PHE A 81 -2.63 -10.97 -0.55
C PHE A 81 -2.75 -11.58 -1.96
N TYR A 82 -2.84 -12.91 -2.05
CA TYR A 82 -2.80 -13.68 -3.30
C TYR A 82 -4.13 -14.37 -3.66
N GLY A 83 -5.24 -13.99 -3.01
CA GLY A 83 -6.59 -14.46 -3.31
C GLY A 83 -7.61 -13.31 -3.35
N ASP A 84 -8.92 -13.62 -3.32
CA ASP A 84 -10.02 -12.63 -3.40
C ASP A 84 -10.40 -11.98 -2.05
N ALA A 85 -9.51 -12.05 -1.05
CA ALA A 85 -9.79 -11.55 0.30
C ALA A 85 -9.89 -10.01 0.31
N SER A 86 -10.98 -9.43 0.81
CA SER A 86 -11.16 -7.97 0.87
C SER A 86 -12.03 -7.62 2.08
N GLY A 87 -11.80 -6.44 2.67
CA GLY A 87 -12.51 -5.98 3.87
C GLY A 87 -12.07 -6.67 5.16
N ILE A 88 -10.85 -7.20 5.19
CA ILE A 88 -10.27 -7.87 6.35
C ILE A 88 -9.38 -6.91 7.15
N GLU A 89 -9.22 -7.16 8.44
CA GLU A 89 -8.29 -6.40 9.28
C GLU A 89 -6.93 -7.11 9.34
N LEU A 90 -5.86 -6.36 9.07
CA LEU A 90 -4.47 -6.80 9.16
C LEU A 90 -3.71 -5.91 10.14
N GLU A 91 -2.62 -6.41 10.70
CA GLU A 91 -1.67 -5.59 11.44
C GLU A 91 -0.49 -5.23 10.53
N VAL A 92 -0.08 -3.97 10.57
CA VAL A 92 1.10 -3.48 9.84
C VAL A 92 1.93 -2.59 10.76
N TRP A 93 3.23 -2.55 10.50
CA TRP A 93 4.13 -1.59 11.14
C TRP A 93 4.18 -0.33 10.31
N ILE A 94 4.07 0.84 10.96
CA ILE A 94 4.12 2.14 10.30
C ILE A 94 5.15 2.99 11.04
N SER A 95 6.07 3.59 10.28
CA SER A 95 6.90 4.68 10.77
C SER A 95 6.71 5.92 9.89
N MET A 96 6.53 7.05 10.54
CA MET A 96 6.34 8.33 9.86
C MET A 96 7.71 8.98 9.64
N HIS A 97 7.99 9.48 8.45
CA HIS A 97 9.16 10.31 8.23
C HIS A 97 8.89 11.74 8.73
N ASN A 98 9.81 12.31 9.51
CA ASN A 98 9.66 13.65 10.07
C ASN A 98 9.62 14.75 8.99
N GLN A 99 10.14 14.47 7.79
CA GLN A 99 10.21 15.40 6.65
C GLN A 99 9.70 14.83 5.30
N GLY A 100 8.97 13.71 5.28
CA GLY A 100 8.77 12.94 4.04
C GLY A 100 7.59 11.96 4.06
N LYS A 101 7.49 11.10 3.03
CA LYS A 101 6.42 10.10 2.93
C LYS A 101 6.63 8.99 3.98
N PRO A 102 5.60 8.60 4.74
CA PRO A 102 5.67 7.51 5.70
C PRO A 102 5.99 6.17 5.03
N TYR A 103 6.57 5.26 5.82
CA TYR A 103 6.84 3.88 5.43
C TYR A 103 5.94 2.95 6.24
N PHE A 104 5.43 1.92 5.61
CA PHE A 104 4.71 0.85 6.31
C PHE A 104 5.13 -0.50 5.76
N ALA A 105 5.23 -1.52 6.60
CA ALA A 105 5.48 -2.89 6.18
C ALA A 105 4.43 -3.83 6.78
N PHE A 106 4.14 -4.92 6.08
CA PHE A 106 3.17 -5.90 6.53
C PHE A 106 3.62 -6.65 7.80
N GLY A 107 2.64 -7.15 8.56
CA GLY A 107 2.77 -7.69 9.92
C GLY A 107 3.62 -8.95 10.10
N GLU A 108 4.41 -9.35 9.10
CA GLU A 108 5.42 -10.41 9.21
C GLU A 108 6.59 -10.03 10.13
N CYS A 109 6.79 -8.72 10.35
CA CYS A 109 7.74 -8.25 11.34
C CYS A 109 7.18 -8.53 12.74
N GLU A 110 7.57 -9.65 13.34
CA GLU A 110 7.14 -10.03 14.69
C GLU A 110 7.57 -9.01 15.76
N THR A 111 8.65 -8.28 15.50
CA THR A 111 9.18 -7.24 16.38
C THR A 111 9.48 -5.95 15.62
N GLU A 112 9.66 -4.85 16.37
CA GLU A 112 10.10 -3.58 15.81
C GLU A 112 11.50 -3.69 15.19
N GLU A 113 12.41 -4.48 15.78
CA GLU A 113 13.75 -4.72 15.22
C GLU A 113 13.68 -5.42 13.86
N HIS A 114 12.78 -6.39 13.67
CA HIS A 114 12.55 -7.01 12.37
C HIS A 114 12.05 -6.00 11.33
N PHE A 115 11.18 -5.07 11.74
CA PHE A 115 10.71 -4.00 10.86
C PHE A 115 11.86 -3.11 10.39
N TRP A 116 12.71 -2.63 11.30
CA TRP A 116 13.85 -1.79 10.94
C TRP A 116 14.88 -2.54 10.10
N ALA A 117 15.18 -3.80 10.41
CA ALA A 117 16.09 -4.62 9.63
C ALA A 117 15.57 -4.88 8.21
N LYS A 118 14.26 -5.11 8.04
CA LYS A 118 13.65 -5.25 6.71
C LYS A 118 13.78 -3.95 5.93
N LEU A 119 13.42 -2.83 6.55
CA LEU A 119 13.53 -1.51 5.94
C LEU A 119 14.97 -1.22 5.48
N GLU A 120 15.97 -1.51 6.32
CA GLU A 120 17.40 -1.36 5.99
C GLU A 120 17.84 -2.22 4.80
N ASN A 121 17.37 -3.47 4.71
CA ASN A 121 17.68 -4.35 3.59
C ASN A 121 17.01 -3.90 2.28
N ASP A 122 15.76 -3.44 2.34
CA ASP A 122 15.01 -3.01 1.15
C ASP A 122 15.58 -1.71 0.53
N HIS A 123 16.37 -0.95 1.30
CA HIS A 123 16.95 0.35 0.90
C HIS A 123 18.49 0.37 0.93
N SER A 124 19.15 -0.80 1.03
CA SER A 124 20.60 -0.92 1.21
C SER A 124 21.44 -0.32 0.08
N ASP A 125 20.84 -0.03 -1.08
CA ASP A 125 21.50 0.46 -2.29
C ASP A 125 21.65 2.00 -2.37
N GLY A 126 21.32 2.74 -1.31
CA GLY A 126 21.66 4.18 -1.23
C GLY A 126 20.71 5.06 -0.43
N ASP A 127 19.57 4.54 0.01
CA ASP A 127 18.53 5.32 0.70
C ASP A 127 18.65 5.28 2.22
N CYS A 128 19.66 4.60 2.78
CA CYS A 128 19.87 4.46 4.23
C CYS A 128 19.97 5.78 5.01
N TYR A 129 20.16 6.91 4.32
CA TYR A 129 20.21 8.24 4.93
C TYR A 129 18.86 8.73 5.47
N ILE A 130 17.74 8.10 5.09
CA ILE A 130 16.40 8.50 5.56
C ILE A 130 16.03 7.90 6.92
N PHE A 131 16.70 6.82 7.36
CA PHE A 131 16.35 6.10 8.59
C PHE A 131 16.51 6.87 9.90
N PRO A 132 17.50 7.78 10.04
CA PRO A 132 17.58 8.65 11.21
C PRO A 132 16.40 9.61 11.33
N ASP A 133 15.70 9.90 10.22
CA ASP A 133 14.61 10.87 10.15
C ASP A 133 13.22 10.23 10.34
N LEU A 134 13.17 8.91 10.53
CA LEU A 134 11.94 8.17 10.82
C LEU A 134 11.58 8.24 12.30
N GLU A 135 10.29 8.42 12.60
CA GLU A 135 9.74 8.43 13.95
C GLU A 135 10.00 7.08 14.62
N ARG A 136 10.59 7.15 15.82
CA ARG A 136 10.79 5.99 16.71
C ARG A 136 10.01 6.18 18.01
N PRO A 137 9.34 5.12 18.53
CA PRO A 137 9.28 3.78 17.95
C PRO A 137 8.32 3.69 16.76
N ALA A 138 8.52 2.69 15.89
CA ALA A 138 7.53 2.33 14.90
C ALA A 138 6.22 1.90 15.59
N LYS A 139 5.09 2.14 14.95
CA LYS A 139 3.76 1.85 15.52
C LYS A 139 3.13 0.68 14.78
N LYS A 140 2.82 -0.40 15.51
CA LYS A 140 1.96 -1.47 15.00
C LYS A 140 0.51 -1.00 15.00
N GLN A 141 -0.13 -1.01 13.85
CA GLN A 141 -1.49 -0.51 13.67
C GLN A 141 -2.35 -1.51 12.90
N LYS A 142 -3.63 -1.53 13.26
CA LYS A 142 -4.66 -2.28 12.53
C LYS A 142 -5.09 -1.49 11.32
N VAL A 143 -5.13 -2.15 10.16
CA VAL A 143 -5.50 -1.57 8.88
C VAL A 143 -6.49 -2.48 8.17
N ILE A 144 -7.39 -1.90 7.41
CA ILE A 144 -8.34 -2.67 6.59
C ILE A 144 -7.70 -2.89 5.24
N TYR A 145 -7.56 -4.15 4.83
CA TYR A 145 -7.09 -4.50 3.48
C TYR A 145 -8.27 -4.57 2.51
N VAL A 146 -8.11 -3.89 1.38
CA VAL A 146 -9.13 -3.75 0.34
C VAL A 146 -8.48 -4.00 -1.01
N GLN A 147 -9.15 -4.80 -1.82
CA GLN A 147 -8.86 -4.96 -3.23
C GLN A 147 -10.16 -4.96 -4.02
N GLN A 148 -10.06 -4.58 -5.30
CA GLN A 148 -11.17 -4.76 -6.23
C GLN A 148 -11.47 -6.25 -6.38
N LYS A 149 -12.76 -6.60 -6.26
CA LYS A 149 -13.19 -7.95 -6.59
C LYS A 149 -13.09 -8.11 -8.10
N THR A 150 -12.24 -9.03 -8.55
CA THR A 150 -12.23 -9.44 -9.95
C THR A 150 -13.62 -9.98 -10.26
N GLN A 151 -14.40 -9.27 -11.08
CA GLN A 151 -15.66 -9.82 -11.57
C GLN A 151 -15.30 -11.01 -12.45
N GLN A 152 -15.45 -12.23 -11.91
CA GLN A 152 -15.39 -13.44 -12.72
C GLN A 152 -16.50 -13.32 -13.77
N THR A 153 -16.11 -13.02 -15.00
CA THR A 153 -16.98 -13.13 -16.16
C THR A 153 -17.16 -14.62 -16.40
N HIS A 154 -18.31 -15.15 -15.98
CA HIS A 154 -18.77 -16.49 -16.29
C HIS A 154 -19.34 -16.56 -17.71
#